data_AF-A0A8X6R0I2-F1
#
_entry.id   AF-A0A8X6R0I2-F1
#
_cell.length_a   1.000
_cell.length_b   1.000
_cell.length_c   1.000
_cell.angle_alpha   90.00
_cell.angle_beta   90.00
_cell.angle_gamma   90.00
#
_symmetry.space_group_name_H-M   'P 1'
#
loop_
_entity.id
_entity.type
_entity.pdbx_description
1 polymer ?
#
loop_
_entity_poly.entity_id
_entity_poly.type
_entity_poly.pdbx_seq_one_letter_code
_entity_poly.pdbx_strand_id
1 'polypeptide(L)' 'MASHKTYKIKMKLAKKMKQNRPIPQWIRLRTGNTI' A
#
# COMPACT_ATOMS: atom_id res chain seq x y z
N MET A 1 6.76 25.10 2.78
CA MET A 1 7.04 24.33 4.02
C MET A 1 6.13 23.12 4.10
N ALA A 2 6.65 21.93 4.40
CA ALA A 2 5.80 20.78 4.69
C ALA A 2 5.17 20.94 6.08
N SER A 3 3.89 20.65 6.24
CA SER A 3 3.24 20.74 7.56
C SER A 3 3.93 19.78 8.55
N HIS A 4 4.25 20.30 9.74
CA HIS A 4 4.83 19.51 10.83
C HIS A 4 3.80 18.49 11.32
N LYS A 5 4.08 17.22 11.01
CA LYS A 5 3.24 16.07 11.39
C LYS A 5 3.94 15.25 12.46
N THR A 6 3.16 14.68 13.37
CA THR A 6 3.66 13.71 14.34
C THR A 6 4.19 12.46 13.63
N TYR A 7 5.12 11.76 14.28
CA TYR A 7 5.72 10.53 13.74
C TYR A 7 4.68 9.46 13.40
N LYS A 8 3.65 9.31 14.24
CA LYS A 8 2.54 8.38 14.02
C LYS A 8 1.79 8.67 12.72
N ILE A 9 1.55 9.94 12.38
CA ILE A 9 0.91 10.33 11.12
C ILE A 9 1.83 10.04 9.95
N LYS A 10 3.12 10.39 10.04
CA LYS A 10 4.11 10.12 8.99
C LYS A 10 4.19 8.63 8.66
N MET A 11 4.23 7.77 9.68
CA MET A 11 4.25 6.31 9.50
C MET A 11 2.98 5.77 8.84
N LYS A 12 1.81 6.29 9.23
CA LYS A 12 0.53 5.93 8.57
C LYS A 12 0.53 6.32 7.09
N LEU A 13 0.97 7.53 6.78
CA LEU A 13 1.04 8.02 5.40
C LEU A 13 2.02 7.19 4.56
N ALA A 14 3.21 6.90 5.08
CA ALA A 14 4.18 6.05 4.41
C ALA A 14 3.63 4.64 4.12
N LYS A 15 2.91 4.04 5.08
CA LYS A 15 2.25 2.73 4.88
C LYS A 15 1.20 2.80 3.77
N LYS A 16 0.39 3.86 3.73
CA LYS A 16 -0.65 4.04 2.71
C LYS A 16 -0.07 4.23 1.31
N MET A 17 1.02 4.99 1.18
CA MET A 17 1.75 5.11 -0.08
C MET A 17 2.24 3.74 -0.58
N LYS A 18 2.79 2.90 0.31
CA LYS A 18 3.25 1.55 -0.05
C LYS A 18 2.11 0.59 -0.43
N GLN A 19 0.90 0.81 0.08
CA GLN A 19 -0.28 -0.02 -0.22
C GLN A 19 -0.85 0.27 -1.61
N ASN A 20 -0.64 1.48 -2.15
CA ASN A 20 -1.15 1.86 -3.47
C ASN A 20 -0.29 1.27 -4.59
N ARG A 21 -0.42 -0.04 -4.83
CA ARG A 21 0.29 -0.78 -5.87
C ARG A 21 -0.61 -1.86 -6.49
N PRO A 22 -0.44 -2.17 -7.79
CA PRO A 22 -1.25 -3.19 -8.46
C PRO A 22 -0.97 -4.60 -7.93
N ILE A 23 -1.93 -5.49 -8.13
CA ILE A 23 -1.82 -6.90 -7.73
C ILE A 23 -0.77 -7.60 -8.61
N PRO A 24 0.21 -8.31 -8.02
CA PRO A 24 1.21 -9.07 -8.77
C PRO A 24 0.61 -10.15 -9.69
N GLN A 25 1.24 -10.35 -10.85
CA GLN A 25 0.74 -11.26 -11.88
C GLN A 25 0.64 -12.72 -11.42
N TRP A 26 1.60 -13.22 -10.64
CA TRP A 26 1.55 -14.60 -10.16
C TRP A 26 0.35 -14.87 -9.23
N ILE A 27 -0.17 -13.84 -8.55
CA ILE A 27 -1.41 -13.94 -7.77
C ILE A 27 -2.58 -14.15 -8.72
N ARG A 28 -2.65 -13.42 -9.84
CA ARG A 28 -3.71 -13.57 -10.85
C ARG A 28 -3.74 -14.97 -11.48
N LEU A 29 -2.58 -15.62 -11.58
CA LEU A 29 -2.43 -16.94 -12.20
C LEU A 29 -2.75 -18.12 -11.26
N ARG A 30 -3.10 -17.86 -9.99
CA ARG A 30 -3.46 -18.94 -9.05
C ARG A 30 -4.78 -19.60 -9.49
N THR A 31 -4.87 -20.93 -9.38
CA THR A 31 -6.10 -21.67 -9.62
C THR A 31 -7.13 -21.41 -8.51
N GLY A 32 -8.41 -21.30 -8.88
CA GLY A 32 -9.51 -21.01 -7.93
C GLY A 32 -9.51 -19.57 -7.41
N ASN A 33 -8.87 -18.64 -8.10
CA ASN A 33 -8.78 -17.25 -7.69
C ASN A 33 -10.04 -16.48 -8.12
N THR A 34 -10.78 -15.92 -7.15
CA THR A 34 -11.93 -15.02 -7.37
C THR A 34 -11.57 -13.54 -7.23
N ILE A 35 -10.26 -13.26 -7.09
CA ILE A 35 -9.66 -11.93 -6.98
C ILE A 35 -10.00 -11.08 -8.20
#